data_AF-A0A848ER06-F1
#
_entry.id   AF-A0A848ER06-F1
#
_cell.length_a   1.000
_cell.length_b   1.000
_cell.length_c   1.000
_cell.angle_alpha   90.00
_cell.angle_beta   90.00
_cell.angle_gamma   90.00
#
_symmetry.space_group_name_H-M   'P 1'
#
loop_
_entity.id
_entity.type
_entity.pdbx_description
1 polymer ?
#
loop_
_entity_poly.entity_id
_entity_poly.type
_entity_poly.pdbx_seq_one_letter_code
_entity_poly.pdbx_strand_id
1 'polypeptide(L)'
;MRYGKKILLMLMAACLIGTSASACEGAPYRSVRLESDEAQQIHVFTQCWDTIYSMDGNPLKEFAVTDLDGNGLLEILTRAQKGETVPVVYEVDPQRRGITLKSKQWYYRHVFQHNIAWFTMHPETAAGPWVGRTEIVEWMLQDSYDIYMGRKEGFG
;
A
#
# COMPACT_ATOMS: atom_id res chain seq x y z
N MET A 1 -43.50 -4.45 -1.78
CA MET A 1 -42.04 -4.46 -1.99
C MET A 1 -41.31 -4.63 -0.66
N ARG A 2 -40.82 -5.84 -0.31
CA ARG A 2 -39.87 -6.07 0.81
C ARG A 2 -39.25 -7.48 0.91
N TYR A 3 -39.59 -8.42 0.03
CA TYR A 3 -39.14 -9.82 0.14
C TYR A 3 -38.03 -10.26 -0.84
N GLY A 4 -37.69 -9.48 -1.87
CA GLY A 4 -36.66 -9.87 -2.86
C GLY A 4 -35.20 -9.71 -2.38
N LYS A 5 -34.91 -8.75 -1.50
CA LYS A 5 -33.53 -8.46 -1.06
C LYS A 5 -32.95 -9.49 -0.08
N LYS A 6 -33.78 -10.21 0.68
CA LYS A 6 -33.31 -11.20 1.67
C LYS A 6 -32.87 -12.52 1.03
N ILE A 7 -33.48 -12.92 -0.09
CA ILE A 7 -33.12 -14.15 -0.80
C ILE A 7 -31.75 -14.02 -1.48
N LEU A 8 -31.42 -12.85 -2.04
CA LEU A 8 -30.12 -12.61 -2.67
C LEU A 8 -28.96 -12.63 -1.65
N LEU A 9 -29.21 -12.17 -0.42
CA LEU A 9 -28.21 -12.16 0.66
C LEU A 9 -27.95 -13.56 1.25
N MET A 10 -28.95 -14.45 1.28
CA MET A 10 -28.75 -15.83 1.77
C MET A 10 -27.97 -16.72 0.78
N LEU A 11 -28.04 -16.45 -0.53
CA LEU A 11 -27.31 -17.22 -1.54
C LEU A 11 -25.79 -17.00 -1.50
N MET A 12 -25.32 -15.85 -1.01
CA MET A 12 -23.88 -15.57 -0.85
C MET A 12 -23.28 -16.22 0.40
N ALA A 13 -24.09 -16.55 1.40
CA ALA A 13 -23.62 -17.17 2.64
C ALA A 13 -23.51 -18.70 2.54
N ALA A 14 -24.15 -19.33 1.55
CA ALA A 14 -24.37 -20.78 1.51
C ALA A 14 -23.33 -21.61 0.72
N CYS A 15 -22.29 -21.01 0.13
CA CYS A 15 -21.22 -21.80 -0.51
C CYS A 15 -19.84 -21.61 0.14
N LEU A 16 -19.77 -20.93 1.30
CA LEU A 16 -18.52 -20.70 2.02
C LEU A 16 -18.22 -21.67 3.17
N ILE A 17 -18.93 -22.80 3.33
CA ILE A 17 -18.62 -23.74 4.42
C ILE A 17 -18.74 -25.20 3.97
N GLY A 18 -17.60 -25.92 3.94
CA GLY A 18 -17.52 -27.39 3.99
C GLY A 18 -16.60 -28.05 2.95
N THR A 19 -15.27 -27.92 3.05
CA THR A 19 -14.30 -28.96 3.53
C THR A 19 -14.14 -30.17 2.59
N SER A 20 -12.97 -30.66 2.15
CA SER A 20 -11.54 -30.41 2.43
C SER A 20 -10.76 -31.50 1.69
N ALA A 21 -9.64 -31.21 1.03
CA ALA A 21 -8.43 -32.05 0.92
C ALA A 21 -7.53 -31.59 -0.23
N SER A 22 -6.25 -31.37 0.10
CA SER A 22 -5.05 -31.34 -0.76
C SER A 22 -5.18 -30.66 -2.14
N ALA A 23 -4.49 -29.56 -2.41
CA ALA A 23 -3.05 -29.50 -2.26
C ALA A 23 -2.63 -28.06 -1.95
N CYS A 24 -2.17 -27.83 -0.72
CA CYS A 24 -1.07 -26.90 -0.50
C CYS A 24 0.22 -27.56 -1.01
N GLU A 25 0.23 -28.02 -2.26
CA GLU A 25 1.48 -28.22 -2.95
C GLU A 25 1.98 -26.82 -3.22
N GLY A 26 3.09 -26.49 -2.56
CA GLY A 26 3.83 -25.29 -2.84
C GLY A 26 4.11 -25.24 -4.34
N ALA A 27 3.32 -24.45 -5.05
CA ALA A 27 3.92 -23.64 -6.07
C ALA A 27 5.05 -22.90 -5.34
N PRO A 28 6.32 -23.02 -5.75
CA PRO A 28 7.26 -22.01 -5.35
C PRO A 28 6.62 -20.74 -5.89
N TYR A 29 6.01 -19.94 -5.00
CA TYR A 29 5.63 -18.58 -5.30
C TYR A 29 6.93 -18.02 -5.81
N ARG A 30 7.03 -17.93 -7.13
CA ARG A 30 8.27 -17.60 -7.82
C ARG A 30 8.52 -16.22 -7.27
N SER A 31 9.42 -16.14 -6.31
CA SER A 31 9.76 -14.91 -5.64
C SER A 31 10.25 -14.06 -6.79
N VAL A 32 9.37 -13.18 -7.28
CA VAL A 32 9.80 -11.98 -7.97
C VAL A 32 10.70 -11.38 -6.92
N ARG A 33 11.99 -11.57 -7.17
CA ARG A 33 13.03 -11.43 -6.19
C ARG A 33 12.90 -9.97 -5.78
N LEU A 34 12.49 -9.74 -4.54
CA LEU A 34 12.55 -8.42 -3.92
C LEU A 34 14.06 -8.20 -3.76
N GLU A 35 14.72 -7.77 -4.84
CA GLU A 35 16.19 -7.79 -4.95
C GLU A 35 16.85 -6.77 -4.02
N SER A 36 16.05 -5.86 -3.47
CA SER A 36 16.47 -4.83 -2.55
C SER A 36 15.57 -4.77 -1.31
N ASP A 37 16.13 -4.24 -0.21
CA ASP A 37 15.44 -4.10 1.06
C ASP A 37 14.21 -3.20 0.92
N GLU A 38 14.29 -2.15 0.09
CA GLU A 38 13.15 -1.26 -0.19
C GLU A 38 12.02 -1.97 -0.93
N ALA A 39 12.32 -2.83 -1.91
CA ALA A 39 11.30 -3.59 -2.62
C ALA A 39 10.57 -4.53 -1.65
N GLN A 40 11.32 -5.15 -0.73
CA GLN A 40 10.74 -6.02 0.28
C GLN A 40 9.80 -5.27 1.23
N GLN A 41 10.19 -4.06 1.64
CA GLN A 41 9.35 -3.21 2.47
C GLN A 41 8.10 -2.73 1.71
N ILE A 42 8.23 -2.31 0.45
CA ILE A 42 7.09 -1.95 -0.41
C ILE A 42 6.10 -3.12 -0.51
N HIS A 43 6.59 -4.35 -0.69
CA HIS A 43 5.72 -5.52 -0.73
C HIS A 43 5.02 -5.79 0.61
N VAL A 44 5.68 -5.58 1.75
CA VAL A 44 5.03 -5.67 3.08
C VAL A 44 3.93 -4.61 3.21
N PHE A 45 4.17 -3.39 2.74
CA PHE A 45 3.16 -2.33 2.76
C PHE A 45 1.93 -2.66 1.93
N THR A 46 2.10 -3.24 0.72
CA THR A 46 0.96 -3.63 -0.13
C THR A 46 0.15 -4.79 0.46
N GLN A 47 0.72 -5.61 1.35
CA GLN A 47 -0.04 -6.60 2.12
C GLN A 47 -0.95 -5.99 3.18
N CYS A 48 -0.68 -4.76 3.63
CA CYS A 48 -1.50 -4.01 4.59
C CYS A 48 -2.47 -3.02 3.93
N TRP A 49 -2.76 -3.21 2.63
CA TRP A 49 -3.50 -2.23 1.81
C TRP A 49 -4.83 -1.79 2.41
N ASP A 50 -5.54 -2.70 3.08
CA ASP A 50 -6.83 -2.46 3.71
C ASP A 50 -6.81 -1.47 4.87
N THR A 51 -5.66 -1.35 5.52
CA THR A 51 -5.42 -0.39 6.61
C THR A 51 -5.13 1.01 6.07
N ILE A 52 -4.65 1.09 4.83
CA ILE A 52 -4.16 2.33 4.20
C ILE A 52 -5.25 2.93 3.31
N TYR A 53 -5.94 2.08 2.55
CA TYR A 53 -6.98 2.45 1.60
C TYR A 53 -8.24 1.67 1.95
N SER A 54 -9.34 2.36 2.24
CA SER A 54 -10.63 1.72 2.47
C SER A 54 -11.35 1.48 1.14
N MET A 55 -12.04 0.35 0.98
CA MET A 55 -12.86 0.06 -0.21
C MET A 55 -14.02 1.05 -0.44
N ASP A 56 -14.28 1.95 0.50
CA ASP A 56 -15.44 2.86 0.52
C ASP A 56 -15.37 4.00 -0.51
N GLY A 57 -14.34 4.03 -1.35
CA GLY A 57 -14.26 4.97 -2.47
C GLY A 57 -13.76 6.36 -2.08
N ASN A 58 -13.00 6.46 -0.99
CA ASN A 58 -12.30 7.69 -0.64
C ASN A 58 -11.46 8.22 -1.82
N PRO A 59 -11.38 9.56 -2.00
CA PRO A 59 -10.78 10.16 -3.18
C PRO A 59 -9.28 9.84 -3.28
N LEU A 60 -8.80 9.87 -4.53
CA LEU A 60 -7.40 9.83 -4.96
C LEU A 60 -6.42 10.30 -3.86
N LYS A 61 -5.63 9.35 -3.36
CA LYS A 61 -4.55 9.66 -2.41
C LYS A 61 -3.27 9.91 -3.18
N GLU A 62 -2.60 11.00 -2.83
CA GLU A 62 -1.20 11.15 -3.17
C GLU A 62 -0.38 10.28 -2.22
N PHE A 63 0.66 9.64 -2.74
CA PHE A 63 1.60 8.87 -1.94
C PHE A 63 3.03 9.31 -2.23
N ALA A 64 3.92 9.04 -1.27
CA ALA A 64 5.35 9.13 -1.48
C ALA A 64 6.06 8.07 -0.62
N VAL A 65 7.21 7.60 -1.08
CA VAL A 65 8.05 6.63 -0.37
C VAL A 65 9.40 7.25 -0.08
N THR A 66 9.81 7.19 1.18
CA THR A 66 11.00 7.90 1.69
C THR A 66 11.68 7.09 2.79
N ASP A 67 12.91 7.45 3.12
CA ASP A 67 13.58 7.11 4.40
C ASP A 67 13.91 8.46 5.06
N LEU A 68 12.95 8.99 5.83
CA LEU A 68 12.99 10.37 6.35
C LEU A 68 13.94 10.51 7.54
N ASP A 69 14.03 9.48 8.38
CA ASP A 69 14.91 9.52 9.56
C ASP A 69 16.27 8.86 9.34
N GLY A 70 16.49 8.26 8.17
CA GLY A 70 17.75 7.64 7.77
C GLY A 70 18.03 6.31 8.47
N ASN A 71 16.99 5.67 9.01
CA ASN A 71 17.13 4.41 9.75
C ASN A 71 17.09 3.16 8.84
N GLY A 72 16.84 3.34 7.53
CA GLY A 72 16.75 2.28 6.53
C GLY A 72 15.38 1.59 6.44
N LEU A 73 14.41 1.99 7.27
CA LEU A 73 13.01 1.62 7.15
C LEU A 73 12.27 2.68 6.33
N LEU A 74 11.37 2.23 5.47
CA LEU A 74 10.63 3.14 4.60
C LEU A 74 9.47 3.77 5.36
N GLU A 75 9.39 5.09 5.27
CA GLU A 75 8.14 5.83 5.48
C GLU A 75 7.37 5.95 4.18
N ILE A 76 6.13 5.47 4.20
CA ILE A 76 5.17 5.65 3.14
C ILE A 76 4.13 6.68 3.59
N LEU A 77 4.19 7.83 2.95
CA LEU A 77 3.35 8.97 3.22
C LEU A 77 2.11 8.88 2.33
N THR A 78 0.95 9.21 2.89
CA THR A 78 -0.31 9.32 2.16
C THR A 78 -1.03 10.60 2.53
N ARG A 79 -1.62 11.28 1.55
CA ARG A 79 -2.48 12.46 1.80
C ARG A 79 -3.59 12.57 0.76
N ALA A 80 -4.63 13.34 1.08
CA ALA A 80 -5.68 13.63 0.13
C ALA A 80 -5.16 14.56 -0.99
N GLN A 81 -5.58 14.35 -2.24
CA GLN A 81 -5.20 15.18 -3.40
C GLN A 81 -5.57 16.67 -3.25
N LYS A 82 -6.56 17.01 -2.40
CA LYS A 82 -6.98 18.39 -2.14
C LYS A 82 -6.76 18.79 -0.68
N GLY A 83 -5.72 19.57 -0.42
CA GLY A 83 -5.54 20.35 0.81
C GLY A 83 -4.12 20.32 1.37
N GLU A 84 -3.78 21.33 2.17
CA GLU A 84 -2.59 21.40 3.05
C GLU A 84 -2.71 20.42 4.23
N THR A 85 -3.06 19.17 3.94
CA THR A 85 -3.23 18.15 4.96
C THR A 85 -1.88 17.54 5.28
N VAL A 86 -1.53 17.54 6.56
CA VAL A 86 -0.37 16.81 7.08
C VAL A 86 -0.51 15.35 6.64
N PRO A 87 0.47 14.77 5.94
CA PRO A 87 0.37 13.40 5.48
C PRO A 87 0.28 12.43 6.66
N VAL A 88 -0.44 11.34 6.43
CA VAL A 88 -0.42 10.15 7.27
C VAL A 88 0.83 9.37 6.89
N VAL A 89 1.64 9.01 7.87
CA VAL A 89 2.95 8.39 7.64
C VAL A 89 2.98 7.01 8.27
N TYR A 90 3.25 6.00 7.45
CA TYR A 90 3.40 4.62 7.86
C TYR A 90 4.86 4.22 7.71
N GLU A 91 5.52 3.83 8.79
CA GLU A 91 6.83 3.15 8.70
C GLU A 91 6.59 1.66 8.49
N VAL A 92 7.35 1.08 7.58
CA VAL A 92 7.29 -0.34 7.26
C VAL A 92 8.30 -1.10 8.10
N ASP A 93 7.82 -2.09 8.87
CA ASP A 93 8.68 -3.03 9.59
C ASP A 93 8.59 -4.40 8.91
N PRO A 94 9.59 -4.79 8.08
CA PRO A 94 9.58 -6.06 7.40
C PRO A 94 9.77 -7.25 8.35
N GLN A 95 10.37 -7.06 9.52
CA GLN A 95 10.54 -8.12 10.51
C GLN A 95 9.21 -8.48 11.18
N ARG A 96 8.35 -7.48 11.37
CA ARG A 96 6.99 -7.67 11.92
C ARG A 96 5.94 -7.89 10.83
N ARG A 97 6.33 -7.84 9.55
CA ARG A 97 5.43 -7.89 8.38
C ARG A 97 4.24 -6.95 8.53
N GLY A 98 4.51 -5.71 8.92
CA GLY A 98 3.45 -4.77 9.21
C GLY A 98 3.88 -3.32 9.10
N ILE A 99 2.94 -2.44 9.42
CA ILE A 99 3.11 -1.00 9.37
C ILE A 99 2.88 -0.38 10.74
N THR A 100 3.64 0.66 11.06
CA THR A 100 3.47 1.47 12.27
C THR A 100 3.12 2.90 11.89
N LEU A 101 2.04 3.45 12.46
CA LEU A 101 1.66 4.83 12.24
C LEU A 101 2.57 5.78 13.01
N LYS A 102 3.21 6.73 12.32
CA LYS A 102 4.01 7.80 12.95
C LYS A 102 3.15 8.99 13.34
N SER A 103 3.59 9.71 14.37
CA SER A 103 2.91 10.92 14.84
C SER A 103 3.20 12.12 13.94
N LYS A 104 2.29 13.11 13.93
CA LYS A 104 2.52 14.38 13.21
C LYS A 104 3.78 15.10 13.68
N GLN A 105 4.08 15.04 14.99
CA GLN A 105 5.28 15.64 15.54
C GLN A 105 6.55 14.94 15.03
N TRP A 106 6.52 13.61 14.89
CA TRP A 106 7.61 12.87 14.27
C TRP A 106 7.81 13.31 12.81
N TYR A 107 6.73 13.41 12.02
CA TYR A 107 6.82 13.86 10.62
C TYR A 107 7.48 15.25 10.51
N TYR A 108 7.01 16.23 11.29
CA TYR A 108 7.58 17.57 11.24
C TYR A 108 9.04 17.61 11.70
N ARG A 109 9.51 16.70 12.54
CA ARG A 109 10.93 16.69 12.92
C ARG A 109 11.85 16.25 11.79
N HIS A 110 11.36 15.38 10.88
CA HIS A 110 12.22 14.73 9.87
C HIS A 110 11.97 15.24 8.45
N VAL A 111 10.81 15.81 8.13
CA VAL A 111 10.51 16.22 6.74
C VAL A 111 11.40 17.35 6.20
N PHE A 112 11.93 18.19 7.08
CA PHE A 112 12.72 19.34 6.66
C PHE A 112 14.03 18.87 6.00
N GLN A 113 14.31 19.41 4.80
CA GLN A 113 15.44 19.06 3.90
C GLN A 113 15.18 17.91 2.90
N HIS A 114 13.99 17.29 2.90
CA HIS A 114 13.67 16.24 1.95
C HIS A 114 12.91 16.77 0.73
N ASN A 115 13.36 16.40 -0.47
CA ASN A 115 12.61 16.62 -1.70
C ASN A 115 11.72 15.38 -1.95
N ILE A 116 10.48 15.44 -1.46
CA ILE A 116 9.56 14.30 -1.51
C ILE A 116 8.92 14.18 -2.90
N ALA A 117 9.11 13.02 -3.53
CA ALA A 117 8.50 12.68 -4.82
C ALA A 117 7.07 12.17 -4.64
N TRP A 118 6.09 13.09 -4.72
CA TRP A 118 4.67 12.78 -4.60
C TRP A 118 4.07 12.25 -5.91
N PHE A 119 3.27 11.21 -5.80
CA PHE A 119 2.59 10.56 -6.92
C PHE A 119 1.10 10.49 -6.65
N THR A 120 0.30 10.68 -7.70
CA THR A 120 -1.13 10.41 -7.66
C THR A 120 -1.39 9.01 -8.24
N MET A 121 -2.03 8.14 -7.46
CA MET A 121 -2.46 6.83 -7.95
C MET A 121 -3.89 6.91 -8.48
N HIS A 122 -4.12 6.52 -9.73
CA HIS A 122 -5.49 6.42 -10.28
C HIS A 122 -6.35 5.44 -9.47
N PRO A 123 -7.68 5.63 -9.37
CA PRO A 123 -8.52 4.78 -8.53
C PRO A 123 -8.53 3.32 -9.01
N GLU A 124 -8.41 3.10 -10.31
CA GLU A 124 -8.31 1.76 -10.91
C GLU A 124 -7.02 1.04 -10.46
N THR A 125 -5.90 1.76 -10.40
CA THR A 125 -4.63 1.23 -9.90
C THR A 125 -4.71 0.96 -8.40
N ALA A 126 -5.27 1.89 -7.62
CA ALA A 126 -5.45 1.74 -6.17
C ALA A 126 -6.43 0.61 -5.82
N ALA A 127 -7.31 0.23 -6.75
CA ALA A 127 -8.20 -0.91 -6.60
C ALA A 127 -7.51 -2.27 -6.85
N GLY A 128 -6.35 -2.29 -7.52
CA GLY A 128 -5.62 -3.49 -7.91
C GLY A 128 -5.34 -4.47 -6.75
N PRO A 129 -4.80 -4.02 -5.61
CA PRO A 129 -4.46 -4.92 -4.50
C PRO A 129 -5.65 -5.73 -3.97
N TRP A 130 -6.89 -5.19 -4.02
CA TRP A 130 -8.10 -5.91 -3.60
C TRP A 130 -8.44 -7.12 -4.45
N VAL A 131 -7.94 -7.16 -5.68
CA VAL A 131 -8.13 -8.27 -6.62
C VAL A 131 -6.82 -9.04 -6.85
N GLY A 132 -5.85 -8.89 -5.95
CA GLY A 132 -4.56 -9.58 -6.01
C GLY A 132 -3.60 -9.03 -7.08
N ARG A 133 -3.81 -7.81 -7.57
CA ARG A 133 -2.95 -7.15 -8.56
C ARG A 133 -2.17 -6.01 -7.91
N THR A 134 -1.02 -6.33 -7.31
CA THR A 134 -0.18 -5.34 -6.61
C THR A 134 0.95 -4.78 -7.48
N GLU A 135 1.31 -5.44 -8.59
CA GLU A 135 2.49 -5.11 -9.40
C GLU A 135 2.59 -3.62 -9.77
N ILE A 136 1.53 -3.03 -10.33
CA ILE A 136 1.54 -1.62 -10.74
C ILE A 136 1.66 -0.69 -9.51
N VAL A 137 1.02 -1.03 -8.40
CA VAL A 137 1.12 -0.28 -7.15
C VAL A 137 2.55 -0.32 -6.61
N GLU A 138 3.17 -1.51 -6.59
CA GLU A 138 4.54 -1.69 -6.13
C GLU A 138 5.55 -0.96 -7.01
N TRP A 139 5.38 -0.98 -8.34
CA TRP A 139 6.22 -0.19 -9.25
C TRP A 139 6.08 1.31 -9.05
N MET A 140 4.86 1.79 -8.84
CA MET A 140 4.61 3.20 -8.56
C MET A 140 5.25 3.65 -7.23
N LEU A 141 5.18 2.80 -6.19
CA LEU A 141 5.84 3.04 -4.90
C LEU A 141 7.37 3.03 -5.04
N GLN A 142 7.91 2.07 -5.79
CA GLN A 142 9.34 1.97 -6.07
C GLN A 142 9.86 3.20 -6.83
N ASP A 143 9.14 3.65 -7.86
CA ASP A 143 9.47 4.84 -8.63
C ASP A 143 9.54 6.11 -7.77
N SER A 144 8.59 6.25 -6.82
CA SER A 144 8.61 7.35 -5.85
C SER A 144 9.89 7.33 -5.00
N TYR A 145 10.27 6.15 -4.49
CA TYR A 145 11.50 5.99 -3.71
C TYR A 145 12.76 6.25 -4.54
N ASP A 146 12.83 5.74 -5.77
CA ASP A 146 14.00 5.91 -6.62
C ASP A 146 14.21 7.37 -7.04
N ILE A 147 13.13 8.15 -7.23
CA ILE A 147 13.24 9.61 -7.45
C ILE A 147 13.68 10.31 -6.17
N TYR A 148 13.12 9.93 -5.01
CA TYR A 148 13.53 10.47 -3.71
C TYR A 148 15.05 10.27 -3.47
N MET A 149 15.57 9.09 -3.82
CA MET A 149 17.00 8.76 -3.69
C MET A 149 17.88 9.33 -4.82
N GLY A 150 17.29 10.01 -5.81
CA GLY A 150 18.01 10.52 -6.98
C GLY A 150 18.53 9.45 -7.93
N ARG A 151 18.00 8.22 -7.87
CA ARG A 151 18.32 7.09 -8.76
C ARG A 151 17.56 7.16 -10.08
N LYS A 152 16.44 7.87 -10.10
CA LYS A 152 15.59 8.11 -11.27
C LYS A 152 15.27 9.60 -11.39
N GLU A 153 15.26 10.13 -12.61
CA GLU A 153 14.78 11.50 -12.84
C GLU A 153 13.27 11.57 -12.60
N GLY A 154 12.80 12.66 -11.99
CA GLY A 154 11.38 12.91 -11.81
C GLY A 154 10.66 13.00 -13.16
N PHE A 155 9.40 12.54 -13.22
CA PHE A 155 8.57 12.72 -14.41
C PHE A 155 8.38 14.23 -14.65
N GLY A 156 9.01 14.74 -15.72
CA GLY A 156 8.90 16.13 -16.18
C GLY A 156 7.60 16.44 -16.92
#